data_AF-A0A3C0VUR4-F1
#
_entry.id   AF-A0A3C0VUR4-F1
#
_cell.length_a   1.000
_cell.length_b   1.000
_cell.length_c   1.000
_cell.angle_alpha   90.00
_cell.angle_beta   90.00
_cell.angle_gamma   90.00
#
_symmetry.space_group_name_H-M   'P 1'
#
loop_
_entity.id
_entity.type
_entity.pdbx_description
1 polymer ?
#
loop_
_entity_poly.entity_id
_entity_poly.type
_entity_poly.pdbx_seq_one_letter_code
_entity_poly.pdbx_strand_id
1 'polypeptide(L)'
;MSDGKTKLIIILTYQYSVVVKGIERNLQEEGFNTVLVNDTFDQVGGLAPQADLFLFYLPNDIASDVAKIEKFAKVCAKINTYGKNMVILGEKKDRKDIMNGRYGADDFVWLDRPVDIKNLVNEMKVAMARPVVTGDKKRILIIDDDPSYASMVREWIKDTYKTDVVTSGMHAITFLLKNPVNLILLDYEM
;
A
#
# COMPACT_ATOMS: atom_id res chain seq x y z
N MET A 1 -4.41 9.30 26.26
CA MET A 1 -5.88 9.36 26.15
C MET A 1 -6.22 9.00 24.72
N SER A 2 -6.60 7.76 24.46
CA SER A 2 -6.96 7.30 23.11
C SER A 2 -8.36 7.80 22.79
N ASP A 3 -8.45 8.61 21.75
CA ASP A 3 -9.68 9.16 21.19
C ASP A 3 -10.74 8.06 21.04
N GLY A 4 -11.93 8.28 21.61
CA GLY A 4 -13.01 7.28 21.77
C GLY A 4 -13.74 6.91 20.48
N LYS A 5 -13.05 6.97 19.34
CA LYS A 5 -13.61 6.70 18.02
C LYS A 5 -13.37 5.24 17.64
N THR A 6 -14.47 4.51 17.40
CA THR A 6 -14.44 3.15 16.89
C THR A 6 -13.65 3.07 15.59
N LYS A 7 -12.67 2.16 15.54
CA LYS A 7 -11.77 1.96 14.41
C LYS A 7 -12.50 1.32 13.23
N LEU A 8 -12.29 1.87 12.02
CA LEU A 8 -12.91 1.40 10.78
C LEU A 8 -11.98 0.48 10.00
N ILE A 9 -12.41 -0.77 9.81
CA ILE A 9 -11.72 -1.80 9.04
C ILE A 9 -12.44 -2.00 7.70
N ILE A 10 -11.72 -1.84 6.60
CA ILE A 10 -12.26 -2.13 5.26
C ILE A 10 -11.84 -3.55 4.86
N ILE A 11 -12.80 -4.45 4.70
CA ILE A 11 -12.58 -5.85 4.32
C ILE A 11 -12.73 -5.96 2.80
N LEU A 12 -11.66 -6.36 2.12
CA LEU A 12 -11.62 -6.56 0.68
C LEU A 12 -11.66 -8.06 0.37
N THR A 13 -12.51 -8.46 -0.57
CA THR A 13 -12.53 -9.84 -1.05
C THR A 13 -12.99 -9.89 -2.51
N TYR A 14 -12.57 -10.92 -3.24
CA TYR A 14 -13.05 -11.20 -4.61
C TYR A 14 -14.42 -11.87 -4.61
N GLN A 15 -14.73 -12.59 -3.53
CA GLN A 15 -15.99 -13.30 -3.42
C GLN A 15 -16.35 -13.45 -1.94
N TYR A 16 -17.56 -13.00 -1.60
CA TYR A 16 -18.11 -13.22 -0.28
C TYR A 16 -18.22 -14.71 0.04
N SER A 17 -17.82 -15.07 1.26
CA SER A 17 -17.81 -16.45 1.75
C SER A 17 -18.19 -16.54 3.22
N VAL A 18 -18.53 -17.75 3.68
CA VAL A 18 -18.82 -18.03 5.10
C VAL A 18 -17.64 -17.66 5.99
N VAL A 19 -16.41 -17.84 5.51
CA VAL A 19 -15.18 -17.47 6.24
C VAL A 19 -15.09 -15.95 6.39
N VAL A 20 -15.30 -15.19 5.31
CA VAL A 20 -15.29 -13.72 5.34
C VAL A 20 -16.39 -13.18 6.26
N LYS A 21 -17.59 -13.77 6.21
CA LYS A 21 -18.69 -13.45 7.14
C LYS A 21 -18.29 -13.68 8.60
N GLY A 22 -17.63 -14.80 8.87
CA GLY A 22 -17.15 -15.14 10.21
C GLY A 22 -16.12 -14.13 10.71
N ILE A 23 -15.16 -13.76 9.86
CA ILE A 23 -14.16 -12.74 10.20
C ILE A 23 -14.84 -11.40 10.48
N GLU A 24 -15.73 -10.93 9.59
CA GLU A 24 -16.47 -9.69 9.77
C GLU A 24 -17.21 -9.64 11.12
N ARG A 25 -17.96 -10.71 11.45
CA ARG A 25 -18.70 -10.80 12.71
C ARG A 25 -17.77 -10.75 13.92
N ASN A 26 -16.68 -11.51 13.91
CA ASN A 26 -15.71 -11.51 15.02
C ASN A 26 -15.06 -10.14 15.21
N LEU A 27 -14.76 -9.42 14.12
CA LEU A 27 -14.22 -8.06 14.22
C LEU A 27 -15.24 -7.07 14.79
N GLN A 28 -16.52 -7.20 14.43
CA GLN A 28 -17.59 -6.40 15.01
C GLN A 28 -17.79 -6.70 16.51
N GLU A 29 -17.70 -7.98 16.92
CA GLU A 29 -17.75 -8.40 18.33
C GLU A 29 -16.57 -7.85 19.15
N GLU A 30 -15.39 -7.70 18.53
CA GLU A 30 -14.21 -7.03 19.12
C GLU A 30 -14.32 -5.50 19.12
N GLY A 31 -15.45 -4.95 18.66
CA GLY A 31 -15.74 -3.52 18.71
C GLY A 31 -15.20 -2.71 17.54
N PHE A 32 -14.86 -3.34 16.41
CA PHE A 32 -14.49 -2.64 15.18
C PHE A 32 -15.72 -2.32 14.32
N ASN A 33 -15.69 -1.18 13.64
CA ASN A 33 -16.60 -0.93 12.53
C ASN A 33 -16.03 -1.60 11.29
N THR A 34 -16.86 -2.29 10.52
CA THR A 34 -16.42 -2.98 9.28
C THR A 34 -17.20 -2.48 8.08
N VAL A 35 -16.53 -2.39 6.93
CA VAL A 35 -17.16 -2.22 5.62
C VAL A 35 -16.60 -3.29 4.69
N LEU A 36 -17.48 -4.11 4.13
CA LEU A 36 -17.12 -5.15 3.18
C LEU A 36 -17.20 -4.63 1.74
N VAL A 37 -16.12 -4.81 0.97
CA VAL A 37 -16.04 -4.55 -0.47
C VAL A 37 -15.81 -5.88 -1.18
N ASN A 38 -16.75 -6.26 -2.04
CA ASN A 38 -16.75 -7.51 -2.78
C ASN A 38 -16.56 -7.24 -4.28
N ASP A 39 -15.37 -7.58 -4.80
CA ASP A 39 -14.89 -7.41 -6.19
C ASP A 39 -15.10 -6.02 -6.84
N THR A 40 -15.41 -5.00 -6.03
CA THR A 40 -15.68 -3.61 -6.46
C THR A 40 -14.59 -2.66 -5.96
N PHE A 41 -13.33 -3.06 -6.19
CA PHE A 41 -12.16 -2.41 -5.61
C PHE A 41 -11.90 -0.97 -6.07
N ASP A 42 -12.56 -0.50 -7.12
CA ASP A 42 -12.47 0.91 -7.55
C ASP A 42 -12.91 1.89 -6.45
N GLN A 43 -13.76 1.43 -5.52
CA GLN A 43 -14.24 2.20 -4.38
C GLN A 43 -13.17 2.43 -3.29
N VAL A 44 -12.05 1.69 -3.32
CA VAL A 44 -10.97 1.80 -2.31
C VAL A 44 -10.48 3.23 -2.16
N GLY A 45 -10.42 3.99 -3.27
CA GLY A 45 -10.00 5.39 -3.21
C GLY A 45 -10.90 6.28 -2.36
N GLY A 46 -12.23 6.07 -2.40
CA GLY A 46 -13.17 6.84 -1.58
C GLY A 46 -13.18 6.41 -0.11
N LEU A 47 -12.85 5.15 0.17
CA LEU A 47 -12.84 4.57 1.52
C LEU A 47 -11.51 4.76 2.26
N ALA A 48 -10.39 4.90 1.54
CA ALA A 48 -9.07 4.97 2.15
C ALA A 48 -8.88 6.12 3.15
N PRO A 49 -9.36 7.36 2.90
CA PRO A 49 -9.15 8.47 3.85
C PRO A 49 -9.69 8.17 5.25
N GLN A 50 -10.86 7.52 5.32
CA GLN A 50 -11.59 7.19 6.55
C GLN A 50 -11.19 5.84 7.17
N ALA A 51 -10.54 4.96 6.42
CA ALA A 51 -10.10 3.66 6.91
C ALA A 51 -8.97 3.78 7.94
N ASP A 52 -9.06 3.03 9.03
CA ASP A 52 -7.95 2.83 9.96
C ASP A 52 -7.04 1.67 9.50
N LEU A 53 -7.61 0.66 8.84
CA LEU A 53 -6.87 -0.49 8.30
C LEU A 53 -7.65 -1.15 7.16
N PHE A 54 -6.92 -1.77 6.23
CA PHE A 54 -7.47 -2.70 5.24
C PHE A 54 -7.19 -4.16 5.62
N LEU A 55 -8.15 -5.04 5.34
CA LEU A 55 -7.98 -6.50 5.44
C LEU A 55 -8.33 -7.12 4.08
N PHE A 56 -7.37 -7.71 3.37
CA PHE A 56 -7.61 -8.34 2.08
C PHE A 56 -7.64 -9.86 2.21
N TYR A 57 -8.83 -10.46 2.11
CA TYR A 57 -9.00 -11.90 2.00
C TYR A 57 -8.87 -12.35 0.54
N LEU A 58 -7.74 -12.97 0.20
CA LEU A 58 -7.46 -13.45 -1.15
C LEU A 58 -8.29 -14.71 -1.49
N PRO A 59 -8.57 -15.02 -2.75
CA PRO A 59 -9.10 -16.32 -3.13
C PRO A 59 -8.03 -17.40 -2.96
N ASN A 60 -8.40 -18.65 -3.23
CA ASN A 60 -7.41 -19.72 -3.39
C ASN A 60 -6.73 -19.60 -4.76
N ASP A 61 -5.52 -20.11 -4.86
CA ASP A 61 -4.74 -20.18 -6.11
C ASP A 61 -4.60 -18.84 -6.83
N ILE A 62 -4.58 -17.73 -6.08
CA ILE A 62 -4.51 -16.38 -6.68
C ILE A 62 -3.26 -16.21 -7.54
N ALA A 63 -2.15 -16.87 -7.16
CA ALA A 63 -0.88 -16.81 -7.89
C ALA A 63 -1.00 -17.32 -9.35
N SER A 64 -2.05 -18.10 -9.67
CA SER A 64 -2.30 -18.61 -11.02
C SER A 64 -3.30 -17.77 -11.83
N ASP A 65 -3.92 -16.75 -11.23
CA ASP A 65 -4.95 -15.92 -11.85
C ASP A 65 -4.43 -14.50 -12.13
N VAL A 66 -3.96 -14.29 -13.35
CA VAL A 66 -3.34 -13.01 -13.78
C VAL A 66 -4.29 -11.83 -13.57
N ALA A 67 -5.57 -11.97 -13.90
CA ALA A 67 -6.54 -10.88 -13.78
C ALA A 67 -6.78 -10.49 -12.31
N LYS A 68 -6.82 -11.47 -11.41
CA LYS A 68 -6.90 -11.19 -9.96
C LYS A 68 -5.59 -10.59 -9.44
N ILE A 69 -4.43 -11.07 -9.87
CA ILE A 69 -3.15 -10.48 -9.47
C ILE A 69 -3.06 -9.00 -9.88
N GLU A 70 -3.48 -8.65 -11.09
CA GLU A 70 -3.51 -7.26 -11.55
C GLU A 70 -4.43 -6.38 -10.69
N LYS A 71 -5.64 -6.87 -10.37
CA LYS A 71 -6.55 -6.18 -9.46
C LYS A 71 -5.93 -6.02 -8.06
N PHE A 72 -5.31 -7.07 -7.53
CA PHE A 72 -4.61 -7.05 -6.24
C PHE A 72 -3.48 -6.00 -6.23
N ALA A 73 -2.62 -5.97 -7.26
CA ALA A 73 -1.54 -5.01 -7.36
C ALA A 73 -2.05 -3.56 -7.41
N LYS A 74 -3.15 -3.30 -8.14
CA LYS A 74 -3.81 -1.98 -8.17
C LYS A 74 -4.31 -1.56 -6.79
N VAL A 75 -4.89 -2.49 -6.03
CA VAL A 75 -5.34 -2.24 -4.65
C VAL A 75 -4.15 -1.90 -3.74
N CYS A 76 -3.08 -2.70 -3.78
CA CYS A 76 -1.85 -2.44 -3.02
C CYS A 76 -1.29 -1.04 -3.30
N ALA A 77 -1.12 -0.69 -4.58
CA ALA A 77 -0.63 0.63 -4.98
C ALA A 77 -1.54 1.77 -4.48
N LYS A 78 -2.87 1.59 -4.56
CA LYS A 78 -3.84 2.58 -4.08
C LYS A 78 -3.71 2.78 -2.57
N ILE A 79 -3.69 1.69 -1.79
CA ILE A 79 -3.58 1.74 -0.31
C ILE A 79 -2.26 2.40 0.11
N ASN A 80 -1.15 2.05 -0.54
CA ASN A 80 0.15 2.68 -0.32
C ASN A 80 0.14 4.18 -0.62
N THR A 81 -0.56 4.61 -1.69
CA THR A 81 -0.69 6.04 -2.04
C THR A 81 -1.37 6.84 -0.92
N TYR A 82 -2.34 6.25 -0.21
CA TYR A 82 -2.99 6.88 0.94
C TYR A 82 -2.22 6.74 2.25
N GLY A 83 -1.05 6.08 2.24
CA GLY A 83 -0.29 5.78 3.43
C GLY A 83 -1.12 5.02 4.45
N LYS A 84 -1.79 3.95 4.03
CA LYS A 84 -2.59 3.09 4.91
C LYS A 84 -1.94 1.72 5.02
N ASN A 85 -2.12 1.07 6.17
CA ASN A 85 -1.65 -0.29 6.37
C ASN A 85 -2.72 -1.30 5.94
N MET A 86 -2.26 -2.48 5.53
CA MET A 86 -3.11 -3.60 5.15
C MET A 86 -2.60 -4.91 5.78
N VAL A 87 -3.55 -5.77 6.14
CA VAL A 87 -3.30 -7.18 6.45
C VAL A 87 -3.84 -8.01 5.29
N ILE A 88 -3.04 -8.95 4.79
CA ILE A 88 -3.38 -9.83 3.69
C ILE A 88 -3.55 -11.25 4.24
N LEU A 89 -4.69 -11.89 3.95
CA LEU A 89 -4.96 -13.28 4.29
C LEU A 89 -4.91 -14.12 3.02
N GLY A 90 -3.91 -15.00 2.90
CA GLY A 90 -3.69 -15.82 1.71
C GLY A 90 -3.18 -17.23 2.03
N GLU A 91 -3.05 -18.07 1.00
CA GLU A 91 -2.51 -19.41 1.17
C GLU A 91 -0.97 -19.39 1.28
N LYS A 92 -0.41 -20.20 2.16
CA LYS A 92 1.05 -20.26 2.37
C LYS A 92 1.83 -20.53 1.08
N LYS A 93 1.27 -21.32 0.15
CA LYS A 93 1.87 -21.63 -1.15
C LYS A 93 2.02 -20.38 -2.04
N ASP A 94 1.06 -19.45 -1.98
CA ASP A 94 1.03 -18.25 -2.83
C ASP A 94 1.93 -17.13 -2.29
N ARG A 95 2.26 -17.17 -0.99
CA ARG A 95 3.00 -16.11 -0.31
C ARG A 95 4.28 -15.73 -1.04
N LYS A 96 5.08 -16.72 -1.45
CA LYS A 96 6.38 -16.47 -2.09
C LYS A 96 6.21 -15.74 -3.42
N ASP A 97 5.23 -16.15 -4.21
CA ASP A 97 4.98 -15.58 -5.54
C ASP A 97 4.38 -14.17 -5.44
N ILE A 98 3.49 -13.96 -4.47
CA ILE A 98 2.88 -12.64 -4.22
C ILE A 98 3.90 -11.64 -3.67
N MET A 99 4.77 -12.05 -2.75
CA MET A 99 5.81 -11.16 -2.20
C MET A 99 6.85 -10.82 -3.27
N ASN A 100 7.36 -11.82 -4.00
CA ASN A 100 8.42 -11.58 -4.99
C ASN A 100 7.94 -10.92 -6.28
N GLY A 101 6.63 -10.93 -6.57
CA GLY A 101 6.06 -10.45 -7.82
C GLY A 101 6.03 -8.94 -8.02
N ARG A 102 6.61 -8.15 -7.10
CA ARG A 102 6.63 -6.67 -7.13
C ARG A 102 5.23 -6.04 -7.17
N TYR A 103 4.25 -6.67 -6.53
CA TYR A 103 2.87 -6.17 -6.46
C TYR A 103 2.64 -5.15 -5.33
N GLY A 104 3.71 -4.73 -4.62
CA GLY A 104 3.61 -3.89 -3.43
C GLY A 104 3.10 -4.61 -2.19
N ALA A 105 3.05 -5.95 -2.21
CA ALA A 105 2.60 -6.76 -1.08
C ALA A 105 3.60 -6.74 0.10
N ASP A 106 4.88 -6.50 -0.18
CA ASP A 106 5.97 -6.50 0.80
C ASP A 106 5.84 -5.39 1.85
N ASP A 107 5.07 -4.33 1.54
CA ASP A 107 4.78 -3.22 2.46
C ASP A 107 3.72 -3.59 3.51
N PHE A 108 3.06 -4.74 3.35
CA PHE A 108 1.90 -5.15 4.13
C PHE A 108 2.14 -6.42 4.95
N VAL A 109 1.30 -6.63 5.97
CA VAL A 109 1.40 -7.81 6.83
C VAL A 109 0.69 -8.97 6.16
N TRP A 110 1.38 -10.10 6.00
CA TRP A 110 0.79 -11.34 5.49
C TRP A 110 0.54 -12.35 6.61
N LEU A 111 -0.67 -12.90 6.64
CA LEU A 111 -1.03 -14.03 7.50
C LEU A 111 -1.50 -15.21 6.64
N ASP A 112 -0.95 -16.38 6.95
CA ASP A 112 -1.33 -17.62 6.28
C ASP A 112 -2.72 -18.07 6.75
N ARG A 113 -3.54 -18.57 5.82
CA ARG A 113 -4.77 -19.29 6.14
C ARG A 113 -4.48 -20.76 6.48
N PRO A 114 -5.24 -21.38 7.40
CA PRO A 114 -6.30 -20.78 8.22
C PRO A 114 -5.73 -19.86 9.30
N VAL A 115 -6.39 -18.72 9.54
CA VAL A 115 -5.95 -17.73 10.53
C VAL A 115 -6.77 -17.87 11.81
N ASP A 116 -6.09 -17.90 12.95
CA ASP A 116 -6.73 -17.78 14.26
C ASP A 116 -7.22 -16.33 14.47
N ILE A 117 -8.45 -16.17 14.95
CA ILE A 117 -9.08 -14.85 15.10
C ILE A 117 -8.33 -13.97 16.10
N LYS A 118 -7.85 -14.53 17.21
CA LYS A 118 -7.10 -13.74 18.21
C LYS A 118 -5.78 -13.26 17.62
N ASN A 119 -5.10 -14.14 16.87
CA ASN A 119 -3.88 -13.77 16.16
C ASN A 119 -4.15 -12.66 15.12
N LEU A 120 -5.21 -12.79 14.32
CA LEU A 120 -5.62 -11.78 13.35
C LEU A 120 -5.83 -10.41 14.03
N VAL A 121 -6.62 -10.37 15.11
CA VAL A 121 -6.92 -9.12 15.82
C VAL A 121 -5.64 -8.49 16.41
N ASN A 122 -4.73 -9.30 16.95
CA ASN A 122 -3.46 -8.80 17.45
C ASN A 122 -2.59 -8.21 16.34
N GLU A 123 -2.44 -8.91 15.22
CA GLU A 123 -1.68 -8.44 14.06
C GLU A 123 -2.30 -7.18 13.44
N MET A 124 -3.63 -7.07 13.42
CA MET A 124 -4.32 -5.84 13.02
C MET A 124 -4.05 -4.68 13.98
N LYS A 125 -4.06 -4.92 15.30
CA LYS A 125 -3.71 -3.89 16.31
C LYS A 125 -2.27 -3.41 16.13
N VAL A 126 -1.34 -4.33 15.87
CA VAL A 126 0.07 -3.99 15.57
C VAL A 126 0.18 -3.23 14.26
N ALA A 127 -0.53 -3.66 13.20
CA ALA A 127 -0.52 -2.99 11.90
C ALA A 127 -1.12 -1.57 11.98
N MET A 128 -2.15 -1.33 12.77
CA MET A 128 -2.70 0.02 12.98
C MET A 128 -1.80 0.92 13.84
N ALA A 129 -1.08 0.33 14.80
CA ALA A 129 -0.17 1.06 15.68
C ALA A 129 1.20 1.31 15.05
N ARG A 130 1.58 0.51 14.04
CA ARG A 130 2.75 0.81 13.22
C ARG A 130 2.54 2.20 12.64
N PRO A 131 3.45 3.17 12.93
CA PRO A 131 3.49 4.36 12.10
C PRO A 131 3.59 3.81 10.70
N VAL A 132 2.61 4.16 9.86
CA VAL A 132 2.66 3.83 8.44
C VAL A 132 4.03 4.33 8.06
N VAL A 133 4.92 3.38 7.74
CA VAL A 133 6.15 3.72 7.07
C VAL A 133 5.62 4.10 5.70
N THR A 134 5.11 5.33 5.58
CA THR A 134 5.39 6.12 4.39
C THR A 134 6.89 6.11 4.39
N GLY A 135 7.52 5.05 3.86
CA GLY A 135 8.95 5.04 3.64
C GLY A 135 9.13 6.32 2.88
N ASP A 136 9.80 7.31 3.51
CA ASP A 136 9.83 8.70 3.07
C ASP A 136 9.72 8.70 1.56
N LYS A 137 8.61 9.24 1.02
CA LYS A 137 8.23 9.10 -0.40
C LYS A 137 9.50 8.95 -1.22
N LYS A 138 9.72 7.79 -1.87
CA LYS A 138 11.05 7.45 -2.43
C LYS A 138 11.59 8.68 -3.16
N ARG A 139 12.79 9.12 -2.77
CA ARG A 139 13.32 10.41 -3.22
C ARG A 139 13.85 10.26 -4.64
N ILE A 140 13.32 11.06 -5.56
CA ILE A 140 13.73 11.11 -6.96
C ILE A 140 14.39 12.47 -7.21
N LEU A 141 15.61 12.45 -7.74
CA LEU A 141 16.31 13.65 -8.20
C LEU A 141 16.14 13.80 -9.71
N ILE A 142 15.59 14.94 -10.14
CA ILE A 142 15.45 15.31 -11.54
C ILE A 142 16.59 16.28 -11.89
N ILE A 143 17.37 15.96 -12.91
CA ILE A 143 18.53 16.72 -13.39
C ILE A 143 18.27 17.07 -14.85
N ASP A 144 18.01 18.35 -15.12
CA ASP A 144 17.63 18.84 -16.45
C ASP A 144 17.91 20.35 -16.52
N ASP A 145 18.56 20.84 -17.58
CA ASP A 145 18.91 22.25 -17.73
C ASP A 145 17.73 23.13 -18.19
N ASP A 146 16.63 22.53 -18.69
CA ASP A 146 15.34 23.18 -18.93
C ASP A 146 14.46 23.13 -17.65
N PRO A 147 14.33 24.26 -16.92
CA PRO A 147 13.53 24.30 -15.69
C PRO A 147 12.04 24.05 -15.94
N SER A 148 11.56 24.29 -17.16
CA SER A 148 10.16 24.10 -17.56
C SER A 148 9.84 22.62 -17.65
N TYR A 149 10.69 21.85 -18.34
CA TYR A 149 10.53 20.41 -18.45
C TYR A 149 10.72 19.72 -17.10
N ALA A 150 11.75 20.10 -16.34
CA ALA A 150 11.98 19.57 -14.99
C ALA A 150 10.77 19.80 -14.06
N SER A 151 10.16 20.99 -14.14
CA SER A 151 8.96 21.33 -13.36
C SER A 151 7.76 20.49 -13.79
N MET A 152 7.57 20.27 -15.09
CA MET A 152 6.50 19.42 -15.61
C MET A 152 6.62 17.98 -15.12
N VAL A 153 7.82 17.38 -15.20
CA VAL A 153 8.08 16.02 -14.71
C VAL A 153 7.82 15.93 -13.20
N ARG A 154 8.26 16.92 -12.43
CA ARG A 154 7.99 17.01 -11.00
C ARG A 154 6.48 17.00 -10.71
N GLU A 155 5.69 17.79 -11.44
CA GLU A 155 4.23 17.85 -11.25
C GLU A 155 3.55 16.50 -11.51
N TRP A 156 4.06 15.69 -12.45
CA TRP A 156 3.51 14.36 -12.71
C TRP A 156 3.71 13.35 -11.57
N ILE A 157 4.76 13.50 -10.77
CA ILE A 157 5.20 12.43 -9.84
C ILE A 157 5.29 12.86 -8.37
N LYS A 158 5.17 14.16 -8.05
CA LYS A 158 5.31 14.71 -6.68
C LYS A 158 4.29 14.16 -5.67
N ASP A 159 3.14 13.70 -6.15
CA ASP A 159 2.08 13.19 -5.26
C ASP A 159 2.46 11.81 -4.69
N THR A 160 3.26 11.04 -5.42
CA THR A 160 3.74 9.71 -5.03
C THR A 160 5.17 9.74 -4.47
N TYR A 161 6.02 10.64 -4.99
CA TYR A 161 7.47 10.66 -4.69
C TYR A 161 7.94 11.99 -4.09
N LYS A 162 9.03 11.96 -3.31
CA LYS A 162 9.70 13.19 -2.88
C LYS A 162 10.63 13.61 -4.02
N THR A 163 10.30 14.71 -4.68
CA THR A 163 11.05 15.18 -5.85
C THR A 163 11.95 16.34 -5.48
N ASP A 164 13.21 16.28 -5.88
CA ASP A 164 14.14 17.40 -5.89
C ASP A 164 14.55 17.68 -7.34
N VAL A 165 14.74 18.96 -7.68
CA VAL A 165 15.13 19.39 -9.03
C VAL A 165 16.45 20.13 -8.93
N VAL A 166 17.37 19.82 -9.83
CA VAL A 166 18.63 20.52 -10.02
C VAL A 166 18.85 20.78 -11.51
N THR A 167 19.37 21.94 -11.86
CA THR A 167 19.48 22.39 -13.26
C THR A 167 20.87 22.24 -13.87
N SER A 168 21.76 21.50 -13.20
CA SER A 168 23.11 21.24 -13.72
C SER A 168 23.71 20.00 -13.07
N GLY A 169 24.61 19.33 -13.80
CA GLY A 169 25.35 18.18 -13.28
C GLY A 169 26.18 18.52 -12.03
N MET A 170 26.74 19.73 -11.94
CA MET A 170 27.53 20.13 -10.77
C MET A 170 26.67 20.31 -9.52
N HIS A 171 25.48 20.89 -9.67
CA HIS A 171 24.51 20.95 -8.57
C HIS A 171 24.01 19.56 -8.18
N ALA A 172 23.83 18.66 -9.16
CA ALA A 172 23.47 17.27 -8.88
C ALA A 172 24.52 16.55 -8.02
N ILE A 173 25.80 16.63 -8.37
CA ILE A 173 26.88 16.03 -7.57
C ILE A 173 26.88 16.60 -6.15
N THR A 174 26.80 17.93 -6.01
CA THR A 174 26.78 18.61 -4.71
C THR A 174 25.57 18.20 -3.86
N PHE A 175 24.42 18.02 -4.50
CA PHE A 175 23.19 17.57 -3.87
C PHE A 175 23.31 16.14 -3.35
N LEU A 176 23.79 15.22 -4.20
CA LEU A 176 23.91 13.79 -3.90
C LEU A 176 24.90 13.49 -2.77
N LEU A 177 25.95 14.31 -2.61
CA LEU A 177 26.88 14.21 -1.48
C LEU A 177 26.20 14.43 -0.12
N LYS A 178 25.07 15.15 -0.09
CA LYS A 178 24.37 15.54 1.14
C LYS A 178 23.03 14.82 1.30
N ASN A 179 22.44 14.35 0.21
CA ASN A 179 21.08 13.83 0.18
C ASN A 179 21.05 12.47 -0.54
N PRO A 180 20.82 11.36 0.17
CA PRO A 180 20.61 10.08 -0.49
C PRO A 180 19.28 10.08 -1.27
N VAL A 181 19.32 9.53 -2.48
CA VAL A 181 18.16 9.41 -3.39
C VAL A 181 17.94 7.96 -3.77
N ASN A 182 16.73 7.61 -4.19
CA ASN A 182 16.37 6.25 -4.61
C ASN A 182 16.39 6.07 -6.13
N LEU A 183 16.27 7.16 -6.89
CA LEU A 183 16.32 7.19 -8.35
C LEU A 183 16.79 8.57 -8.82
N ILE A 184 17.51 8.61 -9.95
CA ILE A 184 17.91 9.83 -10.65
C ILE A 184 17.29 9.79 -12.04
N LEU A 185 16.61 10.87 -12.43
CA LEU A 185 16.18 11.14 -13.79
C LEU A 185 17.13 12.20 -14.35
N LEU A 186 17.95 11.82 -15.33
CA LEU A 186 18.98 12.67 -15.92
C LEU A 186 18.63 12.91 -17.38
N ASP A 187 18.53 14.18 -17.78
CA ASP A 187 18.51 14.52 -19.20
C ASP A 187 19.90 14.30 -19.82
N TYR A 188 19.90 13.72 -21.01
CA TYR A 188 21.10 13.27 -21.70
C TYR A 188 21.77 14.38 -22.51
N GLU A 189 21.00 15.34 -23.02
CA GLU A 189 21.46 16.41 -23.91
C GLU A 189 21.86 17.71 -23.17
N MET A 190 21.97 17.64 -21.84
CA MET A 190 22.38 18.76 -20.97
C MET A 190 23.78 19.33 -21.25
#